data_AF-A0A345EC69-F1
#
_entry.id   AF-A0A345EC69-F1
#
_cell.length_a   1.000
_cell.length_b   1.000
_cell.length_c   1.000
_cell.angle_alpha   90.00
_cell.angle_beta   90.00
_cell.angle_gamma   90.00
#
_symmetry.space_group_name_H-M   'P 1'
#
loop_
_entity.id
_entity.type
_entity.pdbx_description
1 polymer ?
#
loop_
_entity_poly.entity_id
_entity_poly.type
_entity_poly.pdbx_seq_one_letter_code
_entity_poly.pdbx_strand_id
1 'polypeptide(L)'
;MTETDILDQVYRTGDFASREQAKAVTRATLRNLGSSLSVGEARDLAEFLPSDSGNVLVGASRKRDEPMPYETFLEQVGGEADIADSDVERCARAVVAVVAGRVGVDELENAQAQLPSNYGRLFDVEPVPVGRPFVTLVAERAAFPPDVEAETVARAVIETLGERLTRGEAEDLSRYLEGEAGTWVIDQESPNAAAFSADEFVDRVARRADVSNEAARKWVRVVAGVLAEVVPSHELEHALDQLPTEFDSLFDFEV
;
A
#
# COMPACT_ATOMS: atom_id res chain seq x y z
N MET A 1 -7.44 -0.57 7.59
CA MET A 1 -6.80 -1.19 8.78
C MET A 1 -6.82 -0.22 9.96
N THR A 2 -6.26 -0.61 11.11
CA THR A 2 -6.36 0.14 12.37
C THR A 2 -5.13 1.02 12.63
N GLU A 3 -5.27 1.96 13.57
CA GLU A 3 -4.15 2.76 14.11
C GLU A 3 -3.03 1.84 14.66
N THR A 4 -3.41 0.73 15.30
CA THR A 4 -2.47 -0.26 15.84
C THR A 4 -1.59 -0.87 14.76
N ASP A 5 -2.15 -1.16 13.58
CA ASP A 5 -1.40 -1.80 12.49
C ASP A 5 -0.29 -0.88 11.95
N ILE A 6 -0.56 0.42 11.81
CA ILE A 6 0.46 1.40 11.42
C ILE A 6 1.54 1.48 12.50
N LEU A 7 1.15 1.67 13.76
CA LEU A 7 2.11 1.83 14.85
C LEU A 7 3.00 0.60 15.03
N ASP A 8 2.45 -0.59 14.83
CA ASP A 8 3.19 -1.85 14.86
C ASP A 8 4.14 -2.00 13.68
N GLN A 9 3.78 -1.47 12.51
CA GLN A 9 4.69 -1.43 11.37
C GLN A 9 5.81 -0.42 11.59
N VAL A 10 5.50 0.80 12.04
CA VAL A 10 6.52 1.80 12.40
C VAL A 10 7.49 1.23 13.43
N TYR A 11 6.97 0.64 14.50
CA TYR A 11 7.79 0.01 15.55
C TYR A 11 8.79 -1.00 14.99
N ARG A 12 8.37 -1.86 14.05
CA ARG A 12 9.23 -2.87 13.40
C ARG A 12 10.23 -2.26 12.43
N THR A 13 9.85 -1.22 11.69
CA THR A 13 10.70 -0.57 10.68
C THR A 13 11.82 0.27 11.31
N GLY A 14 11.51 1.02 12.37
CA GLY A 14 12.39 2.07 12.86
C GLY A 14 13.22 1.73 14.08
N ASP A 15 13.42 0.45 14.41
CA ASP A 15 14.25 -0.03 15.54
C ASP A 15 14.08 0.86 16.81
N PHE A 16 12.82 0.98 17.23
CA PHE A 16 12.41 1.81 18.35
C PHE A 16 12.62 1.06 19.67
N ALA A 17 12.95 1.80 20.73
CA ALA A 17 13.10 1.20 22.07
C ALA A 17 11.78 0.66 22.64
N SER A 18 10.64 1.22 22.21
CA SER A 18 9.30 0.79 22.63
C SER A 18 8.21 1.19 21.63
N ARG A 19 7.03 0.59 21.77
CA ARG A 19 5.84 0.95 20.98
C ARG A 19 5.34 2.36 21.33
N GLU A 20 5.47 2.75 22.59
CA GLU A 20 5.18 4.11 23.06
C GLU A 20 6.07 5.15 22.40
N GLN A 21 7.38 4.85 22.27
CA GLN A 21 8.31 5.71 21.54
C GLN A 21 7.94 5.79 20.06
N ALA A 22 7.68 4.65 19.39
CA ALA A 22 7.23 4.63 18.00
C ALA A 22 5.98 5.50 17.80
N LYS A 23 4.98 5.37 18.68
CA LYS A 23 3.76 6.20 18.66
C LYS A 23 4.04 7.69 18.86
N ALA A 24 4.94 8.04 19.79
CA ALA A 24 5.31 9.43 20.02
C ALA A 24 5.98 10.04 18.78
N VAL A 25 6.93 9.31 18.16
CA VAL A 25 7.59 9.73 16.92
C VAL A 25 6.58 9.85 15.78
N THR A 26 5.71 8.85 15.56
CA THR A 26 4.66 8.91 14.54
C THR A 26 3.84 10.18 14.68
N ARG A 27 3.35 10.45 15.88
CA ARG A 27 2.54 11.64 16.14
C ARG A 27 3.32 12.94 15.92
N ALA A 28 4.56 13.02 16.39
CA ALA A 28 5.39 14.22 16.25
C ALA A 28 5.75 14.50 14.79
N THR A 29 6.17 13.47 14.05
CA THR A 29 6.47 13.54 12.63
C THR A 29 5.24 13.98 11.83
N LEU A 30 4.08 13.33 12.00
CA LEU A 30 2.85 13.69 11.29
C LEU A 30 2.38 15.11 11.62
N ARG A 31 2.51 15.55 12.88
CA ARG A 31 2.16 16.91 13.27
C ARG A 31 3.07 17.93 12.58
N ASN A 32 4.39 17.73 12.60
CA ASN A 32 5.34 18.70 12.05
C ASN A 32 5.28 18.74 10.51
N LEU A 33 5.06 17.59 9.85
CA LEU A 33 4.74 17.52 8.43
C LEU A 33 3.45 18.30 8.15
N GLY A 34 2.37 18.01 8.88
CA GLY A 34 1.09 18.71 8.75
C GLY A 34 1.23 20.23 8.88
N SER A 35 2.03 20.73 9.82
CA SER A 35 2.29 22.17 9.98
C SER A 35 3.00 22.82 8.78
N SER A 36 3.67 22.05 7.92
CA SER A 36 4.33 22.55 6.71
C SER A 36 3.45 22.42 5.45
N LEU A 37 2.54 21.44 5.43
CA LEU A 37 1.64 21.13 4.33
C LEU A 37 0.39 22.03 4.30
N SER A 38 -0.16 22.26 3.11
CA SER A 38 -1.46 22.92 2.98
C SER A 38 -2.59 22.07 3.59
N VAL A 39 -3.73 22.69 3.93
CA VAL A 39 -4.89 21.96 4.47
C VAL A 39 -5.49 20.98 3.46
N GLY A 40 -5.39 21.28 2.15
CA GLY A 40 -5.82 20.38 1.08
C GLY A 40 -4.94 19.13 1.06
N GLU A 41 -3.64 19.32 0.88
CA GLU A 41 -2.66 18.23 0.87
C GLU A 41 -2.72 17.36 2.13
N ALA A 42 -2.86 17.99 3.30
CA ALA A 42 -2.98 17.27 4.55
C ALA A 42 -4.26 16.43 4.62
N ARG A 43 -5.35 16.84 3.96
CA ARG A 43 -6.56 16.02 3.87
C ARG A 43 -6.36 14.86 2.91
N ASP A 44 -5.77 15.11 1.75
CA ASP A 44 -5.52 14.09 0.73
C ASP A 44 -4.67 12.95 1.32
N LEU A 45 -3.56 13.27 2.00
CA LEU A 45 -2.76 12.27 2.73
C LEU A 45 -3.54 11.57 3.85
N ALA A 46 -4.42 12.30 4.56
CA ALA A 46 -5.17 11.74 5.68
C ALA A 46 -6.25 10.74 5.23
N GLU A 47 -6.67 10.73 3.96
CA GLU A 47 -7.59 9.73 3.42
C GLU A 47 -6.97 8.31 3.43
N PHE A 48 -5.64 8.23 3.34
CA PHE A 48 -4.88 6.98 3.37
C PHE A 48 -4.42 6.56 4.78
N LEU A 49 -4.73 7.37 5.80
CA LEU A 49 -4.32 7.13 7.19
C LEU A 49 -5.52 6.80 8.09
N PRO A 50 -5.34 5.98 9.14
CA PRO A 50 -6.33 5.82 10.19
C PRO A 50 -6.68 7.16 10.83
N SER A 51 -7.91 7.25 11.34
CA SER A 51 -8.50 8.52 11.76
C SER A 51 -7.66 9.29 12.77
N ASP A 52 -7.00 8.64 13.73
CA ASP A 52 -6.17 9.32 14.73
C ASP A 52 -4.94 9.97 14.09
N SER A 53 -4.18 9.20 13.30
CA SER A 53 -3.04 9.70 12.53
C SER A 53 -3.41 10.80 11.53
N GLY A 54 -4.49 10.61 10.75
CA GLY A 54 -4.99 11.61 9.80
C GLY A 54 -5.45 12.90 10.48
N ASN A 55 -6.13 12.80 11.63
CA ASN A 55 -6.58 13.95 12.41
C ASN A 55 -5.41 14.77 12.97
N VAL A 56 -4.30 14.13 13.34
CA VAL A 56 -3.08 14.84 13.78
C VAL A 56 -2.52 15.68 12.64
N LEU A 57 -2.40 15.11 11.45
CA LEU A 57 -1.84 15.75 10.28
C LEU A 57 -2.72 16.94 9.81
N VAL A 58 -4.03 16.73 9.66
CA VAL A 58 -5.00 17.78 9.29
C VAL A 58 -5.14 18.84 10.39
N GLY A 59 -5.06 18.44 11.66
CA GLY A 59 -5.14 19.37 12.79
C GLY A 59 -3.98 20.36 12.81
N ALA A 60 -2.78 19.90 12.45
CA ALA A 60 -1.57 20.70 12.41
C ALA A 60 -1.53 21.67 11.22
N SER A 61 -2.00 21.25 10.03
CA SER A 61 -2.02 22.09 8.82
C SER A 61 -2.90 23.34 8.93
N ARG A 62 -3.91 23.31 9.80
CA ARG A 62 -4.75 24.49 10.11
C ARG A 62 -3.97 25.60 10.82
N LYS A 63 -2.84 25.27 11.43
CA LYS A 63 -1.95 26.21 12.12
C LYS A 63 -0.68 26.49 11.31
N ARG A 64 -0.70 26.24 10.00
CA ARG A 64 0.47 26.43 9.13
C ARG A 64 0.99 27.85 9.26
N ASP A 65 2.22 27.95 9.74
CA ASP A 65 3.04 29.16 9.82
C ASP A 65 4.12 29.12 8.71
N GLU A 66 5.18 29.92 8.85
CA GLU A 66 6.36 29.89 7.98
C GLU A 66 6.96 28.47 7.87
N PRO A 67 7.52 28.07 6.71
CA PRO A 67 8.08 26.74 6.53
C PRO A 67 9.10 26.38 7.61
N MET A 68 8.87 25.27 8.31
CA MET A 68 9.69 24.86 9.44
C MET A 68 11.08 24.38 8.95
N PRO A 69 12.19 24.94 9.47
CA PRO A 69 13.52 24.42 9.17
C PRO A 69 13.66 22.94 9.55
N TYR A 70 14.37 22.16 8.75
CA TYR A 70 14.53 20.72 8.95
C TYR A 70 15.14 20.35 10.31
N GLU A 71 16.15 21.10 10.76
CA GLU A 71 16.76 20.86 12.08
C GLU A 71 15.75 21.10 13.21
N THR A 72 14.93 22.14 13.11
CA THR A 72 13.84 22.40 14.06
C THR A 72 12.79 21.30 14.04
N PHE A 73 12.49 20.74 12.86
CA PHE A 73 11.63 19.57 12.76
C PHE A 73 12.20 18.38 13.55
N LEU A 74 13.50 18.07 13.39
CA LEU A 74 14.15 16.97 14.10
C LEU A 74 14.19 17.26 15.61
N GLU A 75 14.58 18.46 16.03
CA GLU A 75 14.58 18.86 17.44
C GLU A 75 13.20 18.68 18.10
N GLN A 76 12.13 19.07 17.40
CA GLN A 76 10.76 18.89 17.92
C GLN A 76 10.35 17.42 17.99
N VAL A 77 10.69 16.61 16.97
CA VAL A 77 10.41 15.17 17.00
C VAL A 77 11.18 14.48 18.13
N GLY A 78 12.48 14.77 18.26
CA GLY A 78 13.35 14.22 19.31
C GLY A 78 12.88 14.60 20.71
N GLY A 79 12.58 15.89 20.92
CA GLY A 79 12.12 16.41 22.21
C GLY A 79 10.75 15.89 22.63
N GLU A 80 9.80 15.71 21.69
CA GLU A 80 8.48 15.18 22.01
C GLU A 80 8.47 13.68 22.31
N ALA A 81 9.37 12.92 21.68
CA ALA A 81 9.43 11.47 21.80
C ALA A 81 10.57 10.95 22.67
N ASP A 82 11.32 11.85 23.32
CA ASP A 82 12.47 11.54 24.18
C ASP A 82 13.46 10.59 23.49
N ILE A 83 13.88 10.98 22.29
CA ILE A 83 14.84 10.24 21.45
C ILE A 83 16.14 11.03 21.35
N ALA A 84 17.27 10.31 21.33
CA ALA A 84 18.57 10.92 21.09
C ALA A 84 18.66 11.47 19.66
N ASP A 85 19.28 12.65 19.50
CA ASP A 85 19.45 13.35 18.21
C ASP A 85 20.00 12.43 17.10
N SER A 86 20.89 11.50 17.45
CA SER A 86 21.48 10.53 16.51
C SER A 86 20.47 9.58 15.87
N ASP A 87 19.34 9.34 16.52
CA ASP A 87 18.30 8.40 16.09
C ASP A 87 17.07 9.09 15.49
N VAL A 88 16.86 10.38 15.76
CA VAL A 88 15.63 11.10 15.39
C VAL A 88 15.34 11.01 13.90
N GLU A 89 16.33 11.31 13.04
CA GLU A 89 16.15 11.31 11.59
C GLU A 89 15.79 9.90 11.08
N ARG A 90 16.48 8.86 11.58
CA ARG A 90 16.20 7.46 11.26
C ARG A 90 14.78 7.05 11.68
N CYS A 91 14.37 7.45 12.87
CA CYS A 91 13.04 7.17 13.40
C CYS A 91 11.94 7.92 12.63
N ALA A 92 12.15 9.20 12.29
CA ALA A 92 11.22 9.98 11.47
C ALA A 92 11.10 9.41 10.05
N ARG A 93 12.23 9.00 9.46
CA ARG A 93 12.28 8.27 8.17
C ARG A 93 11.47 6.98 8.20
N ALA A 94 11.50 6.22 9.30
CA ALA A 94 10.67 5.02 9.43
C ALA A 94 9.17 5.33 9.42
N VAL A 95 8.74 6.45 10.02
CA VAL A 95 7.35 6.92 9.94
C VAL A 95 7.01 7.28 8.49
N VAL A 96 7.86 8.06 7.82
CA VAL A 96 7.63 8.46 6.43
C VAL A 96 7.60 7.26 5.50
N ALA A 97 8.47 6.26 5.68
CA ALA A 97 8.46 5.02 4.90
C ALA A 97 7.12 4.27 5.01
N VAL A 98 6.58 4.16 6.23
CA VAL A 98 5.30 3.49 6.49
C VAL A 98 4.13 4.32 5.93
N VAL A 99 4.18 5.64 6.02
CA VAL A 99 3.17 6.51 5.39
C VAL A 99 3.25 6.41 3.86
N ALA A 100 4.46 6.43 3.30
CA ALA A 100 4.70 6.30 1.86
C ALA A 100 4.23 4.96 1.29
N GLY A 101 4.24 3.88 2.09
CA GLY A 101 3.64 2.60 1.69
C GLY A 101 2.11 2.58 1.71
N ARG A 102 1.45 3.73 1.95
CA ARG A 102 -0.01 3.90 2.00
C ARG A 102 -0.50 4.93 1.00
N VAL A 103 0.18 6.06 0.95
CA VAL A 103 -0.13 7.12 0.00
C VAL A 103 0.50 6.74 -1.32
N GLY A 104 -0.24 6.90 -2.42
CA GLY A 104 0.29 6.68 -3.76
C GLY A 104 1.55 7.51 -3.99
N VAL A 105 2.38 7.09 -4.96
CA VAL A 105 3.60 7.81 -5.32
C VAL A 105 3.29 9.27 -5.66
N ASP A 106 2.18 9.51 -6.37
CA ASP A 106 1.74 10.83 -6.78
C ASP A 106 1.39 11.73 -5.58
N GLU A 107 0.64 11.22 -4.60
CA GLU A 107 0.31 11.91 -3.35
C GLU A 107 1.56 12.21 -2.52
N LEU A 108 2.52 11.27 -2.49
CA LEU A 108 3.78 11.48 -1.79
C LEU A 108 4.62 12.58 -2.45
N GLU A 109 4.69 12.58 -3.78
CA GLU A 109 5.39 13.62 -4.56
C GLU A 109 4.74 14.99 -4.37
N ASN A 110 3.40 15.07 -4.37
CA ASN A 110 2.65 16.31 -4.11
C ASN A 110 2.94 16.86 -2.71
N ALA A 111 2.95 16.00 -1.70
CA ALA A 111 3.30 16.38 -0.34
C ALA A 111 4.76 16.86 -0.24
N GLN A 112 5.69 16.12 -0.85
CA GLN A 112 7.12 16.47 -0.85
C GLN A 112 7.37 17.82 -1.55
N ALA A 113 6.65 18.11 -2.63
CA ALA A 113 6.78 19.37 -3.38
C ALA A 113 6.39 20.61 -2.55
N GLN A 114 5.60 20.44 -1.49
CA GLN A 114 5.22 21.53 -0.57
C GLN A 114 6.21 21.74 0.58
N LEU A 115 7.15 20.82 0.78
CA LEU A 115 8.12 20.88 1.86
C LEU A 115 9.40 21.61 1.44
N PRO A 116 10.16 22.19 2.40
CA PRO A 116 11.49 22.72 2.13
C PRO A 116 12.41 21.66 1.52
N SER A 117 13.29 22.05 0.60
CA SER A 117 14.10 21.12 -0.20
C SER A 117 14.97 20.15 0.61
N ASN A 118 15.40 20.52 1.81
CA ASN A 118 16.17 19.64 2.70
C ASN A 118 15.33 18.53 3.36
N TYR A 119 14.00 18.61 3.33
CA TYR A 119 13.12 17.52 3.75
C TYR A 119 13.21 16.31 2.84
N GLY A 120 13.77 16.44 1.62
CA GLY A 120 14.00 15.32 0.71
C GLY A 120 14.66 14.13 1.40
N ARG A 121 15.54 14.40 2.38
CA ARG A 121 16.16 13.36 3.21
C ARG A 121 15.14 12.45 3.88
N LEU A 122 14.00 12.94 4.36
CA LEU A 122 12.99 12.08 5.00
C LEU A 122 12.39 11.05 4.04
N PHE A 123 12.38 11.36 2.75
CA PHE A 123 11.76 10.55 1.69
C PHE A 123 12.78 9.64 1.00
N ASP A 124 14.08 9.75 1.32
CA ASP A 124 15.11 8.82 0.86
C ASP A 124 15.00 7.47 1.61
N VAL A 125 13.84 6.83 1.52
CA VAL A 125 13.48 5.58 2.16
C VAL A 125 12.69 4.73 1.19
N GLU A 126 12.89 3.42 1.24
CA GLU A 126 12.00 2.49 0.55
C GLU A 126 10.63 2.55 1.25
N PRO A 127 9.53 2.82 0.53
CA PRO A 127 8.20 2.73 1.11
C PRO A 127 8.00 1.35 1.75
N VAL A 128 7.43 1.33 2.95
CA VAL A 128 7.13 0.10 3.66
C VAL A 128 5.64 -0.15 3.53
N PRO A 129 5.21 -1.11 2.69
CA PRO A 129 3.81 -1.47 2.59
C PRO A 129 3.29 -1.86 3.98
N VAL A 130 2.06 -1.45 4.26
CA VAL A 130 1.49 -1.65 5.59
C VAL A 130 0.21 -2.44 5.42
N GLY A 131 0.04 -3.46 6.26
CA GLY A 131 -1.10 -4.37 6.29
C GLY A 131 -0.62 -5.82 6.27
N ARG A 132 -1.40 -6.73 5.69
CA ARG A 132 -1.07 -8.16 5.66
C ARG A 132 -0.64 -8.51 4.24
N PRO A 133 0.42 -9.31 4.04
CA PRO A 133 0.81 -9.77 2.71
C PRO A 133 -0.41 -10.34 1.98
N PHE A 134 -0.58 -10.01 0.71
CA PHE A 134 -1.74 -10.42 -0.08
C PHE A 134 -2.00 -11.94 0.00
N VAL A 135 -0.92 -12.73 -0.03
CA VAL A 135 -0.94 -14.20 0.13
C VAL A 135 -1.55 -14.64 1.46
N THR A 136 -1.28 -13.90 2.55
CA THR A 136 -1.86 -14.20 3.88
C THR A 136 -3.37 -14.02 3.86
N LEU A 137 -3.86 -12.95 3.22
CA LEU A 137 -5.31 -12.72 3.06
C LEU A 137 -5.95 -13.83 2.23
N VAL A 138 -5.33 -14.22 1.11
CA VAL A 138 -5.80 -15.33 0.27
C VAL A 138 -5.88 -16.63 1.07
N ALA A 139 -4.84 -16.96 1.84
CA ALA A 139 -4.78 -18.15 2.69
C ALA A 139 -5.91 -18.21 3.75
N GLU A 140 -6.35 -17.05 4.26
CA GLU A 140 -7.42 -16.97 5.25
C GLU A 140 -8.83 -17.08 4.62
N ARG A 141 -8.98 -16.71 3.34
CA ARG A 141 -10.29 -16.66 2.67
C ARG A 141 -10.74 -18.00 2.09
N ALA A 142 -9.84 -18.97 2.02
CA ALA A 142 -10.15 -20.29 1.51
C ALA A 142 -9.43 -21.39 2.26
N ALA A 143 -10.13 -22.51 2.49
CA ALA A 143 -9.49 -23.76 2.86
C ALA A 143 -8.86 -24.38 1.61
N PHE A 144 -7.54 -24.24 1.47
CA PHE A 144 -6.78 -24.89 0.42
C PHE A 144 -6.56 -26.38 0.76
N PRO A 145 -6.59 -27.27 -0.26
CA PRO A 145 -6.11 -28.63 -0.12
C PRO A 145 -4.66 -28.67 0.38
N PRO A 146 -4.22 -29.71 1.10
CA PRO A 146 -2.85 -29.80 1.63
C PRO A 146 -1.74 -29.73 0.57
N ASP A 147 -2.06 -30.07 -0.68
CA ASP A 147 -1.17 -30.09 -1.84
C ASP A 147 -1.19 -28.79 -2.65
N VAL A 148 -1.99 -27.80 -2.25
CA VAL A 148 -2.11 -26.51 -2.94
C VAL A 148 -1.75 -25.38 -1.98
N GLU A 149 -0.71 -24.62 -2.32
CA GLU A 149 -0.31 -23.46 -1.53
C GLU A 149 -1.07 -22.20 -1.97
N ALA A 150 -1.49 -21.38 -1.00
CA ALA A 150 -2.17 -20.12 -1.26
C ALA A 150 -1.30 -19.16 -2.09
N GLU A 151 0.01 -19.17 -1.87
CA GLU A 151 0.98 -18.38 -2.63
C GLU A 151 0.99 -18.76 -4.10
N THR A 152 1.08 -20.05 -4.41
CA THR A 152 1.06 -20.56 -5.79
C THR A 152 -0.19 -20.11 -6.53
N VAL A 153 -1.34 -20.19 -5.88
CA VAL A 153 -2.62 -19.77 -6.45
C VAL A 153 -2.69 -18.25 -6.62
N ALA A 154 -2.33 -17.48 -5.58
CA ALA A 154 -2.31 -16.03 -5.63
C ALA A 154 -1.39 -15.54 -6.77
N ARG A 155 -0.18 -16.06 -6.82
CA ARG A 155 0.80 -15.76 -7.88
C ARG A 155 0.25 -16.09 -9.27
N ALA A 156 -0.31 -17.28 -9.46
CA ALA A 156 -0.88 -17.69 -10.74
C ALA A 156 -1.97 -16.72 -11.24
N VAL A 157 -2.86 -16.27 -10.35
CA VAL A 157 -3.92 -15.32 -10.68
C VAL A 157 -3.37 -13.93 -10.96
N ILE A 158 -2.49 -13.42 -10.09
CA ILE A 158 -1.95 -12.05 -10.21
C ILE A 158 -1.04 -11.91 -11.44
N GLU A 159 -0.19 -12.89 -11.75
CA GLU A 159 0.59 -12.89 -13.00
C GLU A 159 -0.33 -12.90 -14.22
N THR A 160 -1.36 -13.76 -14.23
CA THR A 160 -2.31 -13.84 -15.36
C THR A 160 -3.13 -12.56 -15.50
N LEU A 161 -3.45 -11.88 -14.39
CA LEU A 161 -4.10 -10.57 -14.41
C LEU A 161 -3.16 -9.49 -14.97
N GLY A 162 -1.89 -9.46 -14.53
CA GLY A 162 -0.88 -8.56 -15.07
C GLY A 162 -0.70 -8.72 -16.59
N GLU A 163 -0.73 -9.96 -17.11
CA GLU A 163 -0.67 -10.21 -18.56
C GLU A 163 -1.88 -9.61 -19.30
N ARG A 164 -3.04 -9.54 -18.63
CA ARG A 164 -4.30 -9.11 -19.23
C ARG A 164 -4.54 -7.60 -19.14
N LEU A 165 -3.90 -6.93 -18.19
CA LEU A 165 -3.97 -5.50 -17.99
C LEU A 165 -2.96 -4.76 -18.88
N THR A 166 -3.18 -3.46 -19.07
CA THR A 166 -2.13 -2.61 -19.64
C THR A 166 -1.05 -2.37 -18.59
N ARG A 167 0.15 -1.97 -19.02
CA ARG A 167 1.24 -1.69 -18.07
C ARG A 167 0.87 -0.64 -17.02
N GLY A 168 0.21 0.45 -17.41
CA GLY A 168 -0.20 1.51 -16.48
C GLY A 168 -1.15 0.98 -15.41
N GLU A 169 -2.20 0.26 -15.83
CA GLU A 169 -3.17 -0.33 -14.89
C GLU A 169 -2.53 -1.39 -13.96
N ALA A 170 -1.57 -2.17 -14.47
CA ALA A 170 -0.81 -3.11 -13.65
C ALA A 170 0.09 -2.38 -12.63
N GLU A 171 0.74 -1.28 -13.04
CA GLU A 171 1.53 -0.42 -12.16
C GLU A 171 0.64 0.21 -11.08
N ASP A 172 -0.54 0.72 -11.43
CA ASP A 172 -1.49 1.31 -10.49
C ASP A 172 -2.02 0.26 -9.51
N LEU A 173 -2.41 -0.92 -9.99
CA LEU A 173 -2.84 -2.03 -9.12
C LEU A 173 -1.73 -2.47 -8.16
N SER A 174 -0.47 -2.50 -8.62
CA SER A 174 0.68 -2.95 -7.82
C SER A 174 0.91 -2.13 -6.56
N ARG A 175 0.53 -0.84 -6.58
CA ARG A 175 0.67 0.09 -5.45
C ARG A 175 -0.14 -0.36 -4.22
N TYR A 176 -1.17 -1.16 -4.43
CA TYR A 176 -2.08 -1.65 -3.39
C TYR A 176 -1.79 -3.09 -2.95
N LEU A 177 -0.88 -3.80 -3.63
CA LEU A 177 -0.58 -5.21 -3.36
C LEU A 177 0.66 -5.35 -2.48
N GLU A 178 0.45 -5.70 -1.21
CA GLU A 178 1.54 -5.90 -0.27
C GLU A 178 2.32 -7.21 -0.49
N GLY A 179 3.63 -7.14 -0.29
CA GLY A 179 4.55 -8.28 -0.44
C GLY A 179 4.92 -8.52 -1.90
N GLU A 180 5.15 -9.77 -2.27
CA GLU A 180 5.61 -10.14 -3.63
C GLU A 180 4.51 -9.96 -4.71
N ALA A 181 3.25 -9.80 -4.30
CA ALA A 181 2.12 -9.69 -5.22
C ALA A 181 2.19 -8.44 -6.12
N GLY A 182 2.69 -7.32 -5.62
CA GLY A 182 2.93 -6.13 -6.44
C GLY A 182 3.95 -6.39 -7.56
N THR A 183 4.98 -7.20 -7.31
CA THR A 183 5.95 -7.58 -8.35
C THR A 183 5.33 -8.51 -9.38
N TRP A 184 4.53 -9.49 -8.96
CA TRP A 184 3.93 -10.47 -9.87
C TRP A 184 3.03 -9.83 -10.94
N VAL A 185 2.32 -8.73 -10.61
CA VAL A 185 1.43 -8.07 -11.56
C VAL A 185 2.18 -7.24 -12.61
N ILE A 186 3.37 -6.71 -12.27
CA ILE A 186 4.15 -5.82 -13.17
C ILE A 186 5.27 -6.53 -13.93
N ASP A 187 5.71 -7.73 -13.52
CA ASP A 187 6.85 -8.44 -14.11
C ASP A 187 6.54 -9.06 -15.51
N GLN A 188 5.53 -8.54 -16.19
CA GLN A 188 5.03 -9.07 -17.46
C GLN A 188 5.76 -8.38 -18.63
N GLU A 189 6.38 -9.19 -19.50
CA GLU A 189 7.30 -8.72 -20.56
C GLU A 189 6.63 -7.83 -21.63
N SER A 190 5.31 -7.88 -21.77
CA SER A 190 4.57 -7.14 -22.80
C SER A 190 4.10 -5.77 -22.30
N PRO A 191 4.39 -4.66 -23.01
CA PRO A 191 3.82 -3.35 -22.67
C PRO A 191 2.31 -3.26 -22.96
N ASN A 192 1.77 -4.18 -23.75
CA ASN A 192 0.35 -4.24 -24.11
C ASN A 192 -0.35 -5.39 -23.40
N ALA A 193 -1.62 -5.15 -23.03
CA ALA A 193 -2.55 -6.17 -22.57
C ALA A 193 -2.66 -7.32 -23.58
N ALA A 194 -2.34 -8.54 -23.16
CA ALA A 194 -2.52 -9.72 -23.98
C ALA A 194 -4.02 -9.97 -24.19
N ALA A 195 -4.43 -10.18 -25.44
CA ALA A 195 -5.83 -10.46 -25.76
C ALA A 195 -6.12 -11.96 -25.59
N PHE A 196 -6.71 -12.33 -24.45
CA PHE A 196 -7.26 -13.66 -24.22
C PHE A 196 -8.58 -13.62 -23.45
N SER A 197 -9.37 -14.68 -23.59
CA SER A 197 -10.71 -14.80 -23.01
C SER A 197 -10.70 -15.20 -21.54
N ALA A 198 -11.84 -15.10 -20.86
CA ALA A 198 -11.98 -15.55 -19.47
C ALA A 198 -11.71 -17.06 -19.30
N ASP A 199 -12.07 -17.89 -20.27
CA ASP A 199 -11.76 -19.33 -20.22
C ASP A 199 -10.25 -19.60 -20.37
N GLU A 200 -9.55 -18.86 -21.24
CA GLU A 200 -8.10 -18.96 -21.37
C GLU A 200 -7.39 -18.39 -20.12
N PHE A 201 -7.95 -17.36 -19.48
CA PHE A 201 -7.48 -16.86 -18.19
C PHE A 201 -7.48 -17.98 -17.14
N VAL A 202 -8.61 -18.70 -17.03
CA VAL A 202 -8.75 -19.83 -16.11
C VAL A 202 -7.78 -20.95 -16.45
N ASP A 203 -7.62 -21.29 -17.73
CA ASP A 203 -6.69 -22.35 -18.17
C ASP A 203 -5.23 -22.02 -17.82
N ARG A 204 -4.84 -20.76 -17.98
CA ARG A 204 -3.52 -20.26 -17.56
C ARG A 204 -3.31 -20.39 -16.06
N VAL A 205 -4.28 -19.97 -15.26
CA VAL A 205 -4.23 -20.10 -13.80
C VAL A 205 -4.15 -21.57 -13.40
N ALA A 206 -4.98 -22.43 -14.01
CA ALA A 206 -4.99 -23.87 -13.75
C ALA A 206 -3.62 -24.51 -14.02
N ARG A 207 -2.99 -24.16 -15.15
CA ARG A 207 -1.64 -24.64 -15.49
C ARG A 207 -0.56 -24.11 -14.55
N ARG A 208 -0.60 -22.83 -14.19
CA ARG A 208 0.40 -22.20 -13.30
C ARG A 208 0.32 -22.75 -11.88
N ALA A 209 -0.88 -23.04 -11.40
CA ALA A 209 -1.10 -23.56 -10.06
C ALA A 209 -1.17 -25.09 -9.98
N ASP A 210 -1.01 -25.80 -11.11
CA ASP A 210 -1.14 -27.26 -11.22
C ASP A 210 -2.45 -27.80 -10.60
N VAL A 211 -3.57 -27.17 -10.95
CA VAL A 211 -4.92 -27.54 -10.48
C VAL A 211 -5.89 -27.73 -11.64
N SER A 212 -7.07 -28.31 -11.36
CA SER A 212 -8.14 -28.39 -12.36
C SER A 212 -8.71 -27.01 -12.72
N ASN A 213 -9.25 -26.86 -13.94
CA ASN A 213 -9.96 -25.66 -14.36
C ASN A 213 -11.15 -25.29 -13.44
N GLU A 214 -11.82 -26.28 -12.85
CA GLU A 214 -12.89 -26.03 -11.88
C GLU A 214 -12.35 -25.40 -10.58
N ALA A 215 -11.25 -25.96 -10.05
CA ALA A 215 -10.58 -25.39 -8.88
C ALA A 215 -10.00 -24.00 -9.18
N ALA A 216 -9.39 -23.81 -10.35
CA ALA A 216 -8.89 -22.52 -10.80
C ALA A 216 -9.99 -21.46 -10.83
N ARG A 217 -11.17 -21.73 -11.44
CA ARG A 217 -12.30 -20.78 -11.42
C ARG A 217 -12.71 -20.38 -10.00
N LYS A 218 -12.78 -21.35 -9.09
CA LYS A 218 -13.10 -21.07 -7.67
C LYS A 218 -12.05 -20.16 -7.04
N TRP A 219 -10.77 -20.44 -7.27
CA TRP A 219 -9.68 -19.70 -6.67
C TRP A 219 -9.44 -18.31 -7.27
N VAL A 220 -9.69 -18.14 -8.57
CA VAL A 220 -9.74 -16.81 -9.20
C VAL A 220 -10.72 -15.92 -8.44
N ARG A 221 -11.93 -16.40 -8.13
CA ARG A 221 -12.92 -15.61 -7.37
C ARG A 221 -12.48 -15.30 -5.94
N VAL A 222 -11.78 -16.22 -5.28
CA VAL A 222 -11.22 -15.97 -3.94
C VAL A 222 -10.19 -14.86 -3.98
N VAL A 223 -9.24 -14.94 -4.92
CA VAL A 223 -8.19 -13.93 -5.10
C VAL A 223 -8.79 -12.59 -5.50
N ALA A 224 -9.78 -12.60 -6.40
CA ALA A 224 -10.52 -11.42 -6.81
C ALA A 224 -11.24 -10.76 -5.62
N GLY A 225 -11.86 -11.55 -4.73
CA GLY A 225 -12.49 -11.02 -3.52
C GLY A 225 -11.49 -10.42 -2.52
N VAL A 226 -10.23 -10.90 -2.52
CA VAL A 226 -9.15 -10.25 -1.76
C VAL A 226 -8.70 -8.97 -2.44
N LEU A 227 -8.62 -8.90 -3.77
CA LEU A 227 -8.36 -7.65 -4.49
C LEU A 227 -9.40 -6.58 -4.14
N ALA A 228 -10.68 -6.93 -4.09
CA ALA A 228 -11.76 -6.03 -3.67
C ALA A 228 -11.67 -5.54 -2.22
N GLU A 229 -10.91 -6.22 -1.35
CA GLU A 229 -10.67 -5.77 0.02
C GLU A 229 -9.49 -4.81 0.13
N VAL A 230 -8.43 -5.04 -0.65
CA VAL A 230 -7.16 -4.31 -0.49
C VAL A 230 -7.01 -3.14 -1.46
N VAL A 231 -7.72 -3.17 -2.59
CA VAL A 231 -7.66 -2.14 -3.63
C VAL A 231 -8.87 -1.21 -3.46
N PRO A 232 -8.69 0.13 -3.48
CA PRO A 232 -9.81 1.05 -3.51
C PRO A 232 -10.80 0.72 -4.62
N SER A 233 -12.11 0.82 -4.35
CA SER A 233 -13.13 0.35 -5.30
C SER A 233 -13.02 1.01 -6.69
N HIS A 234 -12.71 2.30 -6.75
CA HIS A 234 -12.56 3.04 -8.02
C HIS A 234 -11.34 2.58 -8.83
N GLU A 235 -10.23 2.27 -8.16
CA GLU A 235 -9.01 1.75 -8.80
C GLU A 235 -9.24 0.33 -9.34
N LEU A 236 -9.93 -0.50 -8.56
CA LEU A 236 -10.29 -1.85 -9.01
C LEU A 236 -11.29 -1.80 -10.18
N GLU A 237 -12.29 -0.93 -10.12
CA GLU A 237 -13.24 -0.70 -11.23
C GLU A 237 -12.52 -0.25 -12.50
N HIS A 238 -11.60 0.70 -12.40
CA HIS A 238 -10.77 1.16 -13.53
C HIS A 238 -9.97 0.02 -14.17
N ALA A 239 -9.31 -0.82 -13.36
CA ALA A 239 -8.58 -1.97 -13.86
C ALA A 239 -9.51 -3.01 -14.52
N LEU A 240 -10.68 -3.26 -13.94
CA LEU A 240 -11.67 -4.21 -14.45
C LEU A 240 -12.37 -3.73 -15.72
N ASP A 241 -12.52 -2.43 -15.93
CA ASP A 241 -13.09 -1.83 -17.16
C ASP A 241 -12.28 -2.17 -18.44
N GLN A 242 -11.02 -2.61 -18.29
CA GLN A 242 -10.21 -3.12 -19.40
C GLN A 242 -10.55 -4.56 -19.81
N LEU A 243 -11.32 -5.26 -18.98
CA LEU A 243 -11.70 -6.65 -19.21
C LEU A 243 -13.03 -6.72 -19.98
N PRO A 244 -13.15 -7.57 -21.02
CA PRO A 244 -14.42 -7.80 -21.67
C PRO A 244 -15.45 -8.40 -20.69
N THR A 245 -16.72 -8.06 -20.87
CA THR A 245 -17.89 -8.56 -20.08
C THR A 245 -17.89 -10.07 -19.78
N GLU A 246 -17.19 -10.91 -20.57
CA GLU A 246 -17.07 -12.34 -20.25
C GLU A 246 -16.29 -12.62 -18.95
N PHE A 247 -15.49 -11.67 -18.46
CA PHE A 247 -14.73 -11.75 -17.22
C PHE A 247 -15.58 -11.46 -15.97
N ASP A 248 -16.78 -10.88 -16.12
CA ASP A 248 -17.66 -10.54 -14.99
C ASP A 248 -17.86 -11.74 -14.06
N SER A 249 -18.07 -12.95 -14.60
CA SER A 249 -18.27 -14.16 -13.78
C SER A 249 -17.07 -14.60 -12.91
N LEU A 250 -15.90 -13.98 -13.11
CA LEU A 250 -14.67 -14.21 -12.35
C LEU A 250 -14.40 -13.10 -11.31
N PHE A 251 -14.92 -11.89 -11.54
CA PHE A 251 -14.63 -10.69 -10.75
C PHE A 251 -15.88 -9.98 -10.21
N ASP A 252 -17.09 -10.51 -10.44
CA ASP A 252 -18.32 -10.00 -9.85
C ASP A 252 -18.40 -10.44 -8.39
N PHE A 253 -18.37 -9.46 -7.49
CA PHE A 253 -18.35 -9.66 -6.05
C PHE A 253 -19.76 -9.45 -5.51
N GLU A 254 -20.42 -10.52 -5.04
CA GLU A 254 -21.57 -10.33 -4.15
C GLU A 254 -21.04 -9.73 -2.84
N VAL A 255 -21.36 -8.44 -2.61
CA VAL A 255 -21.05 -7.67 -1.39
C VAL A 255 -21.81 -8.21 -0.19
#